data_AF-A0A7R9G8H0-F1
#
_entry.id   AF-A0A7R9G8H0-F1
#
_cell.length_a   1.000
_cell.length_b   1.000
_cell.length_c   1.000
_cell.angle_alpha   90.00
_cell.angle_beta   90.00
_cell.angle_gamma   90.00
#
_symmetry.space_group_name_H-M   'P 1'
#
loop_
_entity.id
_entity.type
_entity.pdbx_description
1 polymer ?
#
loop_
_entity_poly.entity_id
_entity_poly.type
_entity_poly.pdbx_seq_one_letter_code
_entity_poly.pdbx_strand_id
1 'polypeptide(L)'
;MIKILSLADSEPTVLRTGDDASLGSFDVDLETIVAIHGQNGKGRGLDAIAKGYLSIGEYNVIELDWSGPSTGSYNDVKGNVYPVGALGAKLLDYLATKGLNLARVHIQGVSLGGQVAGIIGGNVTAGKIGRIS
;
A
#
# COMPACT_ATOMS: atom_id res chain seq x y z
N MET A 1 7.60 7.43 10.83
CA MET A 1 6.14 7.56 10.69
C MET A 1 5.73 6.74 9.48
N ILE A 2 4.66 5.95 9.56
CA ILE A 2 4.12 5.23 8.41
C ILE A 2 3.30 6.22 7.59
N LYS A 3 3.50 6.27 6.27
CA LYS A 3 2.71 7.08 5.34
C LYS A 3 2.15 6.18 4.26
N ILE A 4 0.92 6.46 3.85
CA ILE A 4 0.31 5.79 2.72
C ILE A 4 0.03 6.86 1.67
N LEU A 5 0.67 6.77 0.52
CA LEU A 5 0.63 7.81 -0.51
C LEU A 5 -0.17 7.33 -1.71
N SER A 6 -1.12 8.12 -2.18
CA SER A 6 -1.73 7.95 -3.50
C SER A 6 -0.89 8.69 -4.54
N LEU A 7 -0.57 8.03 -5.64
CA LEU A 7 0.21 8.53 -6.77
C LEU A 7 -0.68 8.50 -8.02
N ALA A 8 -1.27 9.65 -8.35
CA ALA A 8 -2.08 9.82 -9.56
C ALA A 8 -1.66 11.05 -10.39
N ASP A 9 -0.87 11.97 -9.82
CA ASP A 9 -0.49 13.26 -10.43
C ASP A 9 0.95 13.68 -10.06
N SER A 10 1.36 14.91 -10.44
CA SER A 10 2.70 15.48 -10.17
C SER A 10 3.08 15.57 -8.70
N GLU A 11 2.15 15.36 -7.75
CA GLU A 11 2.42 15.37 -6.31
C GLU A 11 1.66 14.25 -5.56
N PRO A 12 2.35 13.47 -4.69
CA PRO A 12 1.75 12.43 -3.87
C PRO A 12 0.82 12.99 -2.78
N THR A 13 -0.33 12.35 -2.56
CA THR A 13 -1.27 12.72 -1.48
C THR A 13 -1.24 11.68 -0.35
N VAL A 14 -1.25 12.11 0.91
CA VAL A 14 -1.28 11.19 2.06
C VAL A 14 -2.70 10.71 2.35
N LEU A 15 -2.96 9.42 2.10
CA LEU A 15 -4.21 8.75 2.44
C LEU A 15 -4.31 8.50 3.95
N ARG A 16 -5.50 8.76 4.50
CA ARG A 16 -5.82 8.54 5.92
C ARG A 16 -7.12 7.74 6.04
N THR A 17 -7.07 6.65 6.80
CA THR A 17 -8.25 5.84 7.10
C THR A 17 -9.31 6.68 7.81
N GLY A 18 -10.54 6.68 7.28
CA GLY A 18 -11.67 7.43 7.84
C GLY A 18 -11.72 8.92 7.47
N ASP A 19 -10.83 9.39 6.60
CA ASP A 19 -10.78 10.78 6.14
C ASP A 19 -11.01 10.85 4.62
N ASP A 20 -12.27 11.07 4.23
CA ASP A 20 -12.69 11.11 2.83
C ASP A 20 -11.99 12.24 2.06
N ALA A 21 -11.64 13.34 2.73
CA ALA A 21 -10.92 14.45 2.11
C ALA A 21 -9.48 14.08 1.73
N SER A 22 -8.91 13.06 2.37
CA SER A 22 -7.57 12.57 2.05
C SER A 22 -7.49 11.74 0.76
N LEU A 23 -8.64 11.29 0.23
CA LEU A 23 -8.68 10.39 -0.93
C LEU A 23 -8.20 11.06 -2.22
N GLY A 24 -8.28 12.40 -2.32
CA GLY A 24 -7.74 13.15 -3.46
C GLY A 24 -8.30 12.64 -4.79
N SER A 25 -7.40 12.28 -5.73
CA SER A 25 -7.72 11.71 -7.04
C SER A 25 -7.87 10.19 -7.06
N PHE A 26 -8.05 9.54 -5.91
CA PHE A 26 -8.33 8.10 -5.85
C PHE A 26 -9.67 7.76 -6.54
N ASP A 27 -9.63 6.84 -7.49
CA ASP A 27 -10.79 6.42 -8.28
C ASP A 27 -11.11 4.94 -8.02
N VAL A 28 -12.26 4.65 -7.42
CA VAL A 28 -12.67 3.29 -7.04
C VAL A 28 -12.83 2.33 -8.22
N ASP A 29 -12.99 2.85 -9.44
CA ASP A 29 -13.16 2.04 -10.65
C ASP A 29 -11.81 1.60 -11.26
N LEU A 30 -10.72 2.31 -10.95
CA LEU A 30 -9.37 1.97 -11.41
C LEU A 30 -8.79 0.76 -10.66
N GLU A 31 -7.92 0.01 -11.35
CA GLU A 31 -7.13 -1.03 -10.69
C GLU A 31 -6.17 -0.39 -9.67
N THR A 32 -6.05 -1.00 -8.49
CA THR A 32 -5.27 -0.43 -7.38
C THR A 32 -4.04 -1.27 -7.10
N ILE A 33 -2.88 -0.63 -7.21
CA ILE A 33 -1.57 -1.25 -6.94
C ILE A 33 -1.06 -0.76 -5.61
N VAL A 34 -0.85 -1.66 -4.64
CA VAL A 34 -0.25 -1.33 -3.35
C VAL A 34 1.21 -1.75 -3.35
N ALA A 35 2.13 -0.80 -3.41
CA ALA A 35 3.56 -1.05 -3.44
C ALA A 35 4.16 -0.92 -2.03
N ILE A 36 4.90 -1.93 -1.57
CA ILE A 36 5.43 -2.04 -0.20
C ILE A 36 6.92 -2.36 -0.22
N HIS A 37 7.74 -1.48 0.33
CA HIS A 37 9.20 -1.64 0.34
C HIS A 37 9.65 -2.64 1.41
N GLY A 38 10.90 -3.09 1.32
CA GLY A 38 11.53 -3.96 2.31
C GLY A 38 12.24 -3.21 3.44
N GLN A 39 13.06 -3.95 4.19
CA GLN A 39 13.97 -3.40 5.20
C GLN A 39 14.89 -2.35 4.60
N ASN A 40 15.11 -1.25 5.33
CA ASN A 40 15.91 -0.10 4.90
C ASN A 40 15.44 0.50 3.55
N GLY A 41 14.23 0.16 3.13
CA GLY A 41 13.61 0.69 1.93
C GLY A 41 13.13 2.11 2.16
N LYS A 42 13.24 2.93 1.12
CA LYS A 42 12.71 4.30 1.10
C LYS A 42 12.50 4.73 -0.34
N GLY A 43 11.27 4.96 -0.79
CA GLY A 43 10.90 5.59 -2.08
C GLY A 43 11.46 4.95 -3.36
N ARG A 44 12.79 4.92 -3.52
CA ARG A 44 13.55 4.53 -4.72
C ARG A 44 13.21 3.18 -5.35
N GLY A 45 12.66 2.21 -4.59
CA GLY A 45 12.19 0.93 -5.14
C GLY A 45 10.71 0.94 -5.54
N LEU A 46 9.91 1.77 -4.87
CA LEU A 46 8.47 1.90 -5.12
C LEU A 46 8.20 2.93 -6.21
N ASP A 47 9.07 3.94 -6.37
CA ASP A 47 9.07 4.88 -7.49
C ASP A 47 9.11 4.16 -8.84
N ALA A 48 9.91 3.09 -8.95
CA ALA A 48 10.02 2.33 -10.18
C ALA A 48 8.75 1.52 -10.47
N ILE A 49 8.14 0.93 -9.44
CA ILE A 49 6.86 0.24 -9.55
C ILE A 49 5.78 1.25 -9.98
N ALA A 50 5.66 2.35 -9.25
CA ALA A 50 4.68 3.40 -9.52
C ALA A 50 4.81 3.95 -10.94
N LYS A 51 6.02 4.35 -11.35
CA LYS A 51 6.29 4.81 -12.71
C LYS A 51 5.97 3.75 -13.75
N GLY A 52 6.26 2.49 -13.46
CA GLY A 52 5.93 1.37 -14.35
C GLY A 52 4.44 1.30 -14.66
N TYR A 53 3.59 1.25 -13.63
CA TYR A 53 2.13 1.19 -13.81
C TYR A 53 1.59 2.46 -14.45
N LEU A 54 1.99 3.63 -13.94
CA LEU A 54 1.52 4.92 -14.47
C LEU A 54 2.00 5.18 -15.91
N SER A 55 3.05 4.50 -16.39
CA SER A 55 3.50 4.62 -17.78
C SER A 55 2.68 3.81 -18.78
N ILE A 56 1.88 2.84 -18.32
CA ILE A 56 1.13 1.92 -19.19
C ILE A 56 -0.39 2.06 -19.08
N GLY A 57 -0.88 2.89 -18.17
CA GLY A 57 -2.32 3.15 -18.02
C GLY A 57 -2.66 3.94 -16.76
N GLU A 58 -3.96 4.07 -16.53
CA GLU A 58 -4.52 4.72 -15.35
C GLU A 58 -4.70 3.69 -14.23
N TYR A 59 -4.05 3.94 -13.10
CA TYR A 59 -4.06 3.09 -11.92
C TYR A 59 -4.11 3.97 -10.67
N ASN A 60 -4.76 3.48 -9.62
CA ASN A 60 -4.43 3.98 -8.29
C ASN A 60 -3.12 3.32 -7.85
N VAL A 61 -2.04 4.07 -7.73
CA VAL A 61 -0.82 3.52 -7.10
C VAL A 61 -0.73 4.03 -5.67
N ILE A 62 -0.75 3.09 -4.72
CA ILE A 62 -0.64 3.35 -3.30
C ILE A 62 0.75 2.91 -2.82
N GLU A 63 1.58 3.85 -2.37
CA GLU A 63 2.85 3.54 -1.71
C GLU A 63 2.64 3.39 -0.21
N LEU A 64 2.95 2.23 0.35
CA LEU A 64 3.01 2.03 1.81
C LEU A 64 4.45 2.28 2.28
N ASP A 65 4.72 3.51 2.70
CA ASP A 65 5.99 3.93 3.31
C ASP A 65 5.99 3.59 4.81
N TRP A 66 6.80 2.60 5.17
CA TRP A 66 7.10 2.21 6.55
C TRP A 66 8.62 2.34 6.82
N SER A 67 9.27 3.31 6.18
CA SER A 67 10.73 3.54 6.25
C SER A 67 11.25 3.68 7.68
N GLY A 68 10.50 4.37 8.55
CA GLY A 68 10.85 4.48 9.97
C GLY A 68 10.94 3.11 10.67
N PRO A 69 9.83 2.35 10.76
CA PRO A 69 9.82 1.01 11.36
C PRO A 69 10.65 -0.07 10.63
N SER A 70 10.99 0.15 9.36
CA SER A 70 11.79 -0.79 8.56
C SER A 70 13.30 -0.56 8.62
N THR A 71 13.78 0.45 9.36
CA THR A 71 15.20 0.77 9.49
C THR A 71 15.79 0.14 10.75
N GLY A 72 16.88 -0.62 10.61
CA GLY A 72 17.56 -1.27 11.75
C GLY A 72 18.07 -2.66 11.42
N SER A 73 18.41 -3.45 12.43
CA SER A 73 18.76 -4.86 12.25
C SER A 73 17.51 -5.69 11.94
N TYR A 74 17.65 -6.85 11.31
CA TYR A 74 16.51 -7.73 11.01
C TYR A 74 15.67 -8.06 12.25
N ASN A 75 16.33 -8.26 13.40
CA ASN A 75 15.65 -8.58 14.66
C ASN A 75 14.80 -7.42 15.18
N ASP A 76 15.21 -6.18 14.92
CA ASP A 76 14.47 -4.99 15.33
C ASP A 76 13.24 -4.77 14.43
N VAL A 77 13.41 -4.95 13.11
CA VAL A 77 12.38 -4.58 12.13
C VAL A 77 11.33 -5.66 11.91
N LYS A 78 11.66 -6.94 12.12
CA LYS A 78 10.71 -8.05 11.86
C LYS A 78 9.45 -7.96 12.73
N GLY A 79 9.54 -7.38 13.93
CA GLY A 79 8.38 -7.18 14.81
C GLY A 79 7.37 -6.15 14.26
N ASN A 80 7.83 -5.27 13.37
CA ASN A 80 7.01 -4.18 12.83
C ASN A 80 6.16 -4.61 11.63
N VAL A 81 6.42 -5.76 11.01
CA VAL A 81 5.68 -6.18 9.81
C VAL A 81 4.19 -6.39 10.10
N TYR A 82 3.86 -6.95 11.27
CA TYR A 82 2.47 -7.20 11.66
C TYR A 82 1.66 -5.89 11.86
N PRO A 83 2.08 -4.95 12.72
CA PRO A 83 1.32 -3.71 12.90
C PRO A 83 1.24 -2.89 11.60
N VAL A 84 2.29 -2.89 10.77
CA VAL A 84 2.26 -2.22 9.45
C VAL A 84 1.23 -2.87 8.53
N GLY A 85 1.22 -4.21 8.45
CA GLY A 85 0.25 -4.93 7.61
C GLY A 85 -1.19 -4.77 8.11
N ALA A 86 -1.42 -4.74 9.42
CA ALA A 86 -2.73 -4.48 9.99
C ALA A 86 -3.25 -3.06 9.66
N LEU A 87 -2.36 -2.06 9.61
CA LEU A 87 -2.73 -0.71 9.15
C LEU A 87 -3.06 -0.69 7.66
N GLY A 88 -2.29 -1.38 6.82
CA GLY A 88 -2.59 -1.54 5.40
C GLY A 88 -3.95 -2.21 5.16
N ALA A 89 -4.27 -3.27 5.92
CA ALA A 89 -5.58 -3.93 5.85
C ALA A 89 -6.73 -2.98 6.22
N LYS A 90 -6.59 -2.21 7.31
CA LYS A 90 -7.60 -1.22 7.71
C LYS A 90 -7.83 -0.14 6.65
N LEU A 91 -6.78 0.29 5.94
CA LEU A 91 -6.94 1.21 4.83
C LEU A 91 -7.74 0.56 3.70
N LEU A 92 -7.40 -0.66 3.28
CA LEU A 92 -8.10 -1.34 2.21
C LEU A 92 -9.57 -1.63 2.56
N ASP A 93 -9.85 -2.04 3.79
CA ASP A 93 -11.23 -2.21 4.28
C ASP A 93 -11.99 -0.88 4.23
N TYR A 94 -11.36 0.23 4.63
CA TYR A 94 -11.97 1.56 4.51
C TYR A 94 -12.22 1.95 3.05
N LEU A 95 -11.26 1.76 2.15
CA LEU A 95 -11.45 2.03 0.72
C LEU A 95 -12.56 1.16 0.11
N ALA A 96 -12.70 -0.09 0.58
CA ALA A 96 -13.82 -0.95 0.19
C ALA A 96 -15.17 -0.35 0.61
N THR A 97 -15.26 0.31 1.78
CA THR A 97 -16.48 1.06 2.16
C THR A 97 -16.79 2.24 1.23
N LYS A 98 -15.80 2.70 0.45
CA LYS A 98 -15.97 3.76 -0.55
C LYS A 98 -16.29 3.24 -1.94
N GLY A 99 -16.29 1.92 -2.15
CA GLY A 99 -16.61 1.28 -3.41
C GLY A 99 -15.45 0.53 -4.05
N LEU A 100 -14.24 0.56 -3.48
CA LEU A 100 -13.11 -0.19 -4.02
C LEU A 100 -13.41 -1.69 -4.03
N ASN A 101 -13.37 -2.30 -5.21
CA ASN A 101 -13.43 -3.75 -5.33
C ASN A 101 -12.05 -4.38 -5.01
N LEU A 102 -11.95 -5.06 -3.87
CA LEU A 102 -10.69 -5.70 -3.43
C LEU A 102 -10.16 -6.76 -4.41
N ALA A 103 -11.00 -7.34 -5.27
CA ALA A 103 -10.55 -8.25 -6.33
C ALA A 103 -9.74 -7.54 -7.44
N ARG A 104 -9.81 -6.20 -7.51
CA ARG A 104 -9.01 -5.34 -8.40
C ARG A 104 -7.79 -4.73 -7.68
N VAL A 105 -7.44 -5.26 -6.51
CA VAL A 105 -6.25 -4.84 -5.77
C VAL A 105 -5.11 -5.83 -6.00
N HIS A 106 -3.96 -5.31 -6.40
CA HIS A 106 -2.70 -6.04 -6.49
C HIS A 106 -1.67 -5.46 -5.52
N ILE A 107 -1.25 -6.26 -4.53
CA ILE A 107 -0.23 -5.88 -3.57
C ILE A 107 1.14 -6.41 -4.02
N GLN A 108 2.13 -5.53 -4.08
CA GLN A 108 3.52 -5.83 -4.42
C GLN A 108 4.45 -5.57 -3.24
N GLY A 109 5.03 -6.63 -2.71
CA GLY A 109 5.87 -6.57 -1.52
C GLY A 109 7.31 -7.02 -1.79
N VAL A 110 8.28 -6.12 -1.60
CA VAL A 110 9.70 -6.47 -1.75
C VAL A 110 10.31 -6.86 -0.41
N SER A 111 10.99 -8.01 -0.34
CA SER A 111 11.67 -8.50 0.89
C SER A 111 10.68 -8.57 2.08
N LEU A 112 10.93 -7.89 3.20
CA LEU A 112 9.97 -7.82 4.31
C LEU A 112 8.62 -7.19 3.93
N GLY A 113 8.58 -6.38 2.86
CA GLY A 113 7.34 -5.89 2.27
C GLY A 113 6.43 -7.03 1.78
N GLY A 114 6.99 -8.17 1.39
CA GLY A 114 6.22 -9.37 1.04
C GLY A 114 5.50 -9.99 2.24
N GLN A 115 6.13 -9.99 3.42
CA GLN A 115 5.47 -10.41 4.66
C GLN A 115 4.36 -9.42 5.06
N VAL A 116 4.62 -8.12 4.94
CA VAL A 116 3.61 -7.08 5.16
C VAL A 116 2.42 -7.30 4.21
N ALA A 117 2.68 -7.57 2.92
CA ALA A 117 1.64 -7.85 1.93
C ALA A 117 0.79 -9.07 2.31
N GLY A 118 1.42 -10.18 2.74
CA GLY A 118 0.70 -11.37 3.22
C GLY A 118 -0.16 -11.07 4.45
N ILE A 119 0.35 -10.27 5.39
CA ILE A 119 -0.39 -9.85 6.57
C ILE A 119 -1.57 -8.95 6.21
N ILE A 120 -1.42 -8.05 5.22
CA ILE A 120 -2.55 -7.25 4.71
C ILE A 120 -3.62 -8.20 4.17
N GLY A 121 -3.25 -9.12 3.28
CA GLY A 121 -4.18 -10.08 2.68
C GLY A 121 -4.90 -10.98 3.70
N GLY A 122 -4.23 -11.35 4.79
CA GLY A 122 -4.81 -12.15 5.86
C GLY A 122 -5.71 -11.37 6.84
N ASN A 123 -5.57 -10.04 6.91
CA ASN A 123 -6.29 -9.20 7.86
C ASN A 123 -7.39 -8.33 7.26
N VAL A 124 -7.45 -8.17 5.92
CA VAL A 124 -8.62 -7.54 5.29
C VAL A 124 -9.87 -8.36 5.54
N THR A 125 -10.96 -7.66 5.87
CA THR A 125 -12.24 -8.27 6.25
C THR A 125 -13.36 -7.94 5.27
N ALA A 126 -13.21 -6.89 4.46
CA ALA A 126 -14.21 -6.47 3.48
C ALA A 126 -14.26 -7.37 2.23
N GLY A 127 -13.34 -8.32 2.08
CA GLY A 127 -13.30 -9.24 0.94
C GLY A 127 -11.93 -9.90 0.76
N LYS A 128 -11.68 -10.42 -0.45
CA LYS A 128 -10.39 -11.02 -0.82
C LYS A 128 -9.60 -10.10 -1.75
N ILE A 129 -8.30 -10.00 -1.51
CA ILE A 129 -7.37 -9.30 -2.40
C ILE A 129 -7.22 -10.10 -3.71
N GLY A 130 -7.25 -9.41 -4.84
CA GLY A 130 -7.11 -10.02 -6.17
C GLY A 130 -5.77 -10.72 -6.36
N ARG A 131 -4.66 -10.08 -5.97
CA ARG A 131 -3.32 -10.63 -6.14
C ARG A 131 -2.32 -10.10 -5.10
N ILE A 132 -1.38 -10.95 -4.70
CA ILE A 132 -0.20 -10.59 -3.90
C ILE A 132 1.04 -11.18 -4.61
N SER A 133 2.08 -10.38 -4.84
CA SER A 133 3.36 -10.83 -5.41
C SER A 133 4.58 -10.13 -4.86
#